data_AF-A0A062WTN8-F1
#
_entry.id   AF-A0A062WTN8-F1
#
_cell.length_a   1.000
_cell.length_b   1.000
_cell.length_c   1.000
_cell.angle_alpha   90.00
_cell.angle_beta   90.00
_cell.angle_gamma   90.00
#
_symmetry.space_group_name_H-M   'P 1'
#
loop_
_entity.id
_entity.type
_entity.pdbx_description
1 polymer ?
#
loop_
_entity_poly.entity_id
_entity_poly.type
_entity_poly.pdbx_seq_one_letter_code
_entity_poly.pdbx_strand_id
1 'polypeptide(L)'
;MANVVRKIYRYLSASANRKFDEKADPRVQIDQAIMEARQQHEALVQQAALVVGNQRQLEMRMARQVDEVANLTESARSSLLLADNARAAGDLVTAAGYEETAQAFASQLVSAEASLEDLKNLHRQAAASAQQARTAVEDNTVRMQRHLAERARLLTQIEHAAMQEQMTKAMEGMSSLAPAGDTPTLGEIRDKVEQRYAVALGRHELASQGMEARMIEVRRATMDARASSRLAELRGDMAAGGQLPAGAGGSAASPDSAASPGSAASPGSAASPGSAASPGSAASPGSAAKPTGGGTP
;
A
#
# COMPACT_ATOMS: atom_id res chain seq x y z
N MET A 1 5.80 -41.41 -38.38
CA MET A 1 5.74 -42.47 -37.35
C MET A 1 5.88 -41.97 -35.90
N ALA A 2 6.61 -40.89 -35.61
CA ALA A 2 6.86 -40.41 -34.22
C ALA A 2 5.61 -39.93 -33.43
N ASN A 3 4.54 -39.53 -34.10
CA ASN A 3 3.33 -39.02 -33.43
C ASN A 3 2.44 -40.14 -32.83
N VAL A 4 2.53 -41.37 -33.33
CA VAL A 4 1.74 -42.50 -32.82
C VAL A 4 2.33 -43.03 -31.51
N VAL A 5 3.65 -43.12 -31.42
CA VAL A 5 4.37 -43.54 -30.20
C VAL A 5 4.13 -42.57 -29.05
N ARG A 6 4.15 -41.25 -29.31
CA ARG A 6 3.84 -40.23 -28.29
C ARG A 6 2.38 -40.30 -27.83
N LYS A 7 1.46 -40.67 -28.72
CA LYS A 7 0.03 -40.85 -28.40
C LYS A 7 -0.21 -42.10 -27.56
N ILE A 8 0.45 -43.21 -27.89
CA ILE A 8 0.44 -44.46 -27.10
C ILE A 8 1.08 -44.21 -25.72
N TYR A 9 2.22 -43.52 -25.63
CA TYR A 9 2.86 -43.19 -24.37
C TYR A 9 1.98 -42.30 -23.48
N ARG A 10 1.27 -41.32 -24.06
CA ARG A 10 0.27 -40.51 -23.33
C ARG A 10 -0.94 -41.32 -22.87
N TYR A 11 -1.39 -42.30 -23.65
CA TYR A 11 -2.52 -43.16 -23.26
C TYR A 11 -2.11 -44.19 -22.20
N LEU A 12 -0.88 -44.73 -22.27
CA LEU A 12 -0.32 -45.63 -21.28
C LEU A 12 -0.04 -44.90 -19.95
N SER A 13 0.55 -43.69 -19.99
CA SER A 13 0.75 -42.87 -18.79
C SER A 13 -0.56 -42.34 -18.21
N ALA A 14 -1.54 -41.97 -19.05
CA ALA A 14 -2.86 -41.57 -18.56
C ALA A 14 -3.66 -42.73 -17.97
N SER A 15 -3.58 -43.95 -18.52
CA SER A 15 -4.25 -45.12 -17.95
C SER A 15 -3.55 -45.69 -16.71
N ALA A 16 -2.22 -45.55 -16.62
CA ALA A 16 -1.47 -45.82 -15.40
C ALA A 16 -1.81 -44.81 -14.30
N ASN A 17 -1.90 -43.50 -14.62
CA ASN A 17 -2.33 -42.48 -13.67
C ASN A 17 -3.79 -42.67 -13.22
N ARG A 18 -4.71 -42.99 -14.14
CA ARG A 18 -6.14 -43.21 -13.80
C ARG A 18 -6.35 -44.40 -12.85
N LYS A 19 -5.61 -45.50 -13.03
CA LYS A 19 -5.73 -46.68 -12.15
C LYS A 19 -5.00 -46.53 -10.82
N PHE A 20 -4.10 -45.55 -10.68
CA PHE A 20 -3.45 -45.20 -9.42
C PHE A 20 -4.33 -44.24 -8.59
N ASP A 21 -5.00 -43.28 -9.22
CA ASP A 21 -5.99 -42.40 -8.57
C ASP A 21 -7.19 -43.19 -8.01
N GLU A 22 -7.65 -44.22 -8.74
CA GLU A 22 -8.81 -45.04 -8.36
C GLU A 22 -8.56 -45.96 -7.13
N LYS A 23 -7.30 -46.10 -6.71
CA LYS A 23 -6.89 -46.82 -5.49
C LYS A 23 -6.12 -45.93 -4.50
N ALA A 24 -6.09 -44.62 -4.72
CA ALA A 24 -5.42 -43.71 -3.81
C ALA A 24 -6.20 -43.65 -2.48
N ASP A 25 -5.55 -44.09 -1.40
CA ASP A 25 -6.07 -44.00 -0.03
C ASP A 25 -6.62 -42.58 0.20
N PRO A 26 -7.89 -42.41 0.63
CA PRO A 26 -8.50 -41.09 0.84
C PRO A 26 -7.67 -40.20 1.78
N ARG A 27 -6.85 -40.78 2.66
CA ARG A 27 -5.89 -40.04 3.50
C ARG A 27 -4.86 -39.29 2.65
N VAL A 28 -4.30 -39.94 1.64
CA VAL A 28 -3.29 -39.35 0.75
C VAL A 28 -3.87 -38.21 -0.08
N GLN A 29 -5.12 -38.35 -0.54
CA GLN A 29 -5.81 -37.28 -1.28
C GLN A 29 -6.05 -36.05 -0.40
N ILE A 30 -6.48 -36.25 0.86
CA ILE A 30 -6.65 -35.16 1.83
C ILE A 30 -5.32 -34.47 2.12
N ASP A 31 -4.24 -35.23 2.32
CA ASP A 31 -2.91 -34.68 2.55
C ASP A 31 -2.40 -33.89 1.33
N GLN A 32 -2.62 -34.39 0.11
CA GLN A 32 -2.29 -33.69 -1.12
C GLN A 32 -3.07 -32.37 -1.25
N ALA A 33 -4.38 -32.38 -0.97
CA ALA A 33 -5.21 -31.18 -0.99
C ALA A 33 -4.74 -30.14 0.02
N ILE A 34 -4.35 -30.55 1.24
CA ILE A 34 -3.79 -29.64 2.25
C ILE A 34 -2.43 -29.09 1.82
N MET A 35 -1.56 -29.91 1.23
CA MET A 35 -0.28 -29.45 0.71
C MET A 35 -0.45 -28.42 -0.40
N GLU A 36 -1.39 -28.64 -1.32
CA GLU A 36 -1.73 -27.67 -2.36
C GLU A 36 -2.28 -26.37 -1.76
N ALA A 37 -3.21 -26.46 -0.80
CA ALA A 37 -3.75 -25.29 -0.11
C ALA A 37 -2.65 -24.48 0.61
N ARG A 38 -1.66 -25.14 1.22
CA ARG A 38 -0.48 -24.47 1.81
C ARG A 38 0.35 -23.75 0.77
N GLN A 39 0.66 -24.41 -0.35
CA GLN A 39 1.42 -23.80 -1.44
C GLN A 39 0.70 -22.57 -2.01
N GLN A 40 -0.62 -22.67 -2.19
CA GLN A 40 -1.44 -21.53 -2.64
C GLN A 40 -1.41 -20.39 -1.62
N HIS A 41 -1.51 -20.69 -0.33
CA HIS A 41 -1.40 -19.70 0.74
C HIS A 41 -0.05 -18.97 0.71
N GLU A 42 1.05 -19.71 0.65
CA GLU A 42 2.40 -19.15 0.58
C GLU A 42 2.58 -18.28 -0.67
N ALA A 43 2.09 -18.73 -1.83
CA ALA A 43 2.13 -17.95 -3.06
C ALA A 43 1.34 -16.63 -2.94
N LEU A 44 0.17 -16.65 -2.29
CA LEU A 44 -0.64 -15.46 -2.07
C LEU A 44 0.04 -14.48 -1.10
N VAL A 45 0.66 -14.99 -0.03
CA VAL A 45 1.46 -14.16 0.90
C VAL A 45 2.64 -13.49 0.18
N GLN A 46 3.35 -14.23 -0.68
CA GLN A 46 4.44 -13.67 -1.47
C GLN A 46 3.96 -12.57 -2.42
N GLN A 47 2.83 -12.77 -3.10
CA GLN A 47 2.23 -11.75 -3.96
C GLN A 47 1.81 -10.51 -3.16
N ALA A 48 1.18 -10.69 -2.01
CA ALA A 48 0.81 -9.59 -1.12
C ALA A 48 2.04 -8.81 -0.64
N ALA A 49 3.15 -9.51 -0.33
CA ALA A 49 4.40 -8.86 0.05
C ALA A 49 4.97 -7.97 -1.07
N LEU A 50 4.86 -8.38 -2.34
CA LEU A 50 5.28 -7.54 -3.48
C LEU A 50 4.43 -6.27 -3.60
N VAL A 51 3.11 -6.39 -3.44
CA VAL A 51 2.18 -5.24 -3.52
C VAL A 51 2.43 -4.26 -2.37
N VAL A 52 2.54 -4.77 -1.14
CA VAL A 52 2.86 -3.96 0.04
C VAL A 52 4.27 -3.35 -0.09
N GLY A 53 5.22 -4.08 -0.66
CA GLY A 53 6.57 -3.59 -0.95
C GLY A 53 6.56 -2.41 -1.91
N ASN A 54 5.76 -2.46 -2.98
CA ASN A 54 5.59 -1.34 -3.92
C ASN A 54 5.02 -0.11 -3.22
N GLN A 55 3.98 -0.26 -2.39
CA GLN A 55 3.45 0.84 -1.57
C GLN A 55 4.57 1.48 -0.74
N ARG A 56 5.39 0.68 -0.06
CA ARG A 56 6.48 1.17 0.78
C ARG A 56 7.58 1.88 -0.03
N GLN A 57 7.88 1.40 -1.23
CA GLN A 57 8.79 2.08 -2.15
C GLN A 57 8.26 3.45 -2.57
N LEU A 58 6.96 3.58 -2.83
CA LEU A 58 6.32 4.87 -3.13
C LEU A 58 6.39 5.82 -1.93
N GLU A 59 6.16 5.33 -0.71
CA GLU A 59 6.31 6.15 0.51
C GLU A 59 7.74 6.69 0.65
N MET A 60 8.76 5.85 0.42
CA MET A 60 10.16 6.27 0.49
C MET A 60 10.52 7.29 -0.60
N ARG A 61 9.99 7.12 -1.82
CA ARG A 61 10.17 8.10 -2.91
C ARG A 61 9.49 9.43 -2.57
N MET A 62 8.26 9.36 -2.06
CA MET A 62 7.50 10.53 -1.64
C MET A 62 8.22 11.30 -0.52
N ALA A 63 8.76 10.60 0.48
CA ALA A 63 9.53 11.24 1.56
C ALA A 63 10.73 12.04 1.00
N ARG A 64 11.54 11.44 0.12
CA ARG A 64 12.64 12.14 -0.54
C ARG A 64 12.18 13.34 -1.37
N GLN A 65 11.04 13.22 -2.05
CA GLN A 65 10.47 14.32 -2.84
C GLN A 65 10.00 15.48 -1.96
N VAL A 66 9.44 15.19 -0.78
CA VAL A 66 9.07 16.21 0.22
C VAL A 66 10.32 16.95 0.70
N ASP A 67 11.41 16.23 0.98
CA ASP A 67 12.68 16.85 1.36
C ASP A 67 13.25 17.75 0.25
N GLU A 68 13.15 17.32 -1.02
CA GLU A 68 13.56 18.11 -2.18
C GLU A 68 12.74 19.40 -2.32
N VAL A 69 11.41 19.31 -2.19
CA VAL A 69 10.51 20.48 -2.18
C VAL A 69 10.89 21.46 -1.07
N ALA A 70 11.20 20.96 0.13
CA ALA A 70 11.62 21.80 1.25
C ALA A 70 12.96 22.50 0.96
N ASN A 71 13.96 21.78 0.44
CA ASN A 71 15.26 22.35 0.10
C ASN A 71 15.17 23.40 -1.02
N LEU A 72 14.36 23.15 -2.04
CA LEU A 72 14.12 24.12 -3.13
C LEU A 72 13.39 25.36 -2.63
N THR A 73 12.42 25.19 -1.73
CA THR A 73 11.71 26.30 -1.07
C THR A 73 12.68 27.18 -0.28
N GLU A 74 13.55 26.57 0.52
CA GLU A 74 14.55 27.29 1.32
C GLU A 74 15.58 28.01 0.43
N SER A 75 16.05 27.35 -0.63
CA SER A 75 16.99 27.94 -1.59
C SER A 75 16.38 29.15 -2.31
N ALA A 76 15.13 29.05 -2.75
CA ALA A 76 14.40 30.16 -3.37
C ALA A 76 14.24 31.34 -2.40
N ARG A 77 13.87 31.08 -1.14
CA ARG A 77 13.75 32.11 -0.10
C ARG A 77 15.08 32.81 0.16
N SER A 78 16.16 32.06 0.32
CA SER A 78 17.50 32.62 0.52
C SER A 78 17.92 33.51 -0.67
N SER A 79 17.69 33.09 -1.91
CA SER A 79 17.98 33.90 -3.10
C SER A 79 17.19 35.21 -3.11
N LEU A 80 15.91 35.18 -2.72
CA LEU A 80 15.09 36.39 -2.63
C LEU A 80 15.60 37.35 -1.54
N LEU A 81 15.97 36.83 -0.37
CA LEU A 81 16.56 37.64 0.70
C LEU A 81 17.87 38.31 0.25
N LEU A 82 18.73 37.59 -0.49
CA LEU A 82 19.95 38.14 -1.06
C LEU A 82 19.65 39.23 -2.11
N ALA A 83 18.64 39.02 -2.96
CA ALA A 83 18.19 40.02 -3.93
C ALA A 83 17.71 41.30 -3.26
N ASP A 84 16.91 41.18 -2.20
CA ASP A 84 16.38 42.33 -1.45
C ASP A 84 17.49 43.10 -0.72
N ASN A 85 18.47 42.39 -0.14
CA ASN A 85 19.65 43.01 0.47
C ASN A 85 20.51 43.77 -0.55
N ALA A 86 20.76 43.19 -1.73
CA ALA A 86 21.50 43.85 -2.81
C ALA A 86 20.76 45.11 -3.32
N ARG A 87 19.43 45.01 -3.45
CA ARG A 87 18.58 46.15 -3.80
C ARG A 87 18.63 47.27 -2.75
N ALA A 88 18.57 46.92 -1.46
CA ALA A 88 18.70 47.88 -0.37
C ALA A 88 20.08 48.56 -0.34
N ALA A 89 21.13 47.86 -0.78
CA ALA A 89 22.47 48.41 -0.94
C ALA A 89 22.67 49.26 -2.22
N GLY A 90 21.65 49.32 -3.10
CA GLY A 90 21.70 50.08 -4.36
C GLY A 90 22.36 49.35 -5.54
N ASP A 91 22.73 48.07 -5.38
CA ASP A 91 23.33 47.26 -6.44
C ASP A 91 22.25 46.48 -7.20
N LEU A 92 21.70 47.11 -8.24
CA LEU A 92 20.61 46.56 -9.02
C LEU A 92 21.03 45.38 -9.92
N VAL A 93 22.31 45.30 -10.30
CA VAL A 93 22.80 44.23 -11.20
C VAL A 93 22.90 42.92 -10.42
N THR A 94 23.47 42.94 -9.22
CA THR A 94 23.53 41.74 -8.38
C THR A 94 22.15 41.34 -7.86
N ALA A 95 21.29 42.32 -7.54
CA ALA A 95 19.90 42.03 -7.19
C ALA A 95 19.17 41.27 -8.32
N ALA A 96 19.28 41.71 -9.57
CA ALA A 96 18.67 41.04 -10.72
C ALA A 96 19.21 39.61 -10.91
N GLY A 97 20.52 39.39 -10.72
CA GLY A 97 21.12 38.06 -10.78
C GLY A 97 20.55 37.11 -9.72
N TYR A 98 20.39 37.57 -8.47
CA TYR A 98 19.76 36.75 -7.43
C TYR A 98 18.27 36.48 -7.71
N GLU A 99 17.54 37.42 -8.29
CA GLU A 99 16.14 37.20 -8.70
C GLU A 99 16.03 36.13 -9.80
N GLU A 100 16.94 36.12 -10.77
CA GLU A 100 16.99 35.07 -11.78
C GLU A 100 17.27 33.69 -11.15
N THR A 101 18.17 33.61 -10.17
CA THR A 101 18.41 32.34 -9.44
C THR A 101 17.18 31.89 -8.65
N ALA A 102 16.47 32.82 -8.00
CA ALA A 102 15.23 32.52 -7.30
C ALA A 102 14.17 31.98 -8.27
N GLN A 103 14.06 32.58 -9.47
CA GLN A 103 13.16 32.11 -10.51
C GLN A 103 13.52 30.70 -11.00
N ALA A 104 14.81 30.39 -11.16
CA ALA A 104 15.25 29.05 -11.50
C ALA A 104 14.86 28.01 -10.42
N PHE A 105 15.08 28.32 -9.14
CA PHE A 105 14.65 27.45 -8.04
C PHE A 105 13.13 27.30 -7.99
N ALA A 106 12.36 28.35 -8.27
CA ALA A 106 10.91 28.28 -8.30
C ALA A 106 10.38 27.40 -9.45
N SER A 107 11.00 27.46 -10.64
CA SER A 107 10.65 26.57 -11.74
C SER A 107 10.92 25.10 -11.39
N GLN A 108 12.03 24.82 -10.71
CA GLN A 108 12.32 23.47 -10.20
C GLN A 108 11.34 23.05 -9.11
N LEU A 109 10.98 23.96 -8.20
CA LEU A 109 10.02 23.73 -7.12
C LEU A 109 8.65 23.34 -7.68
N VAL A 110 8.13 24.06 -8.68
CA VAL A 110 6.84 23.72 -9.32
C VAL A 110 6.88 22.32 -9.95
N SER A 111 7.99 21.96 -10.57
CA SER A 111 8.16 20.60 -11.12
C SER A 111 8.20 19.53 -10.03
N ALA A 112 8.88 19.80 -8.91
CA ALA A 112 8.97 18.91 -7.76
C ALA A 112 7.64 18.77 -7.01
N GLU A 113 6.84 19.84 -6.92
CA GLU A 113 5.49 19.81 -6.35
C GLU A 113 4.53 18.99 -7.23
N ALA A 114 4.65 19.11 -8.55
CA ALA A 114 3.86 18.30 -9.49
C ALA A 114 4.21 16.80 -9.37
N SER A 115 5.49 16.44 -9.34
CA SER A 115 5.91 15.05 -9.15
C SER A 115 5.49 14.48 -7.80
N LEU A 116 5.50 15.31 -6.75
CA LEU A 116 5.00 14.93 -5.43
C LEU A 116 3.49 14.62 -5.46
N GLU A 117 2.68 15.41 -6.18
CA GLU A 117 1.25 15.15 -6.29
C GLU A 117 0.97 13.87 -7.08
N ASP A 118 1.73 13.61 -8.15
CA ASP A 118 1.66 12.35 -8.88
C ASP A 118 2.02 11.15 -7.98
N LEU A 119 3.07 11.26 -7.16
CA LEU A 119 3.45 10.23 -6.19
C LEU A 119 2.36 10.00 -5.14
N LYS A 120 1.68 11.04 -4.66
CA LYS A 120 0.55 10.88 -3.72
C LYS A 120 -0.62 10.13 -4.37
N ASN A 121 -0.93 10.43 -5.63
CA ASN A 121 -1.99 9.73 -6.35
C ASN A 121 -1.66 8.24 -6.51
N LEU A 122 -0.44 7.93 -6.95
CA LEU A 122 0.05 6.54 -7.05
C LEU A 122 0.08 5.85 -5.68
N HIS A 123 0.51 6.55 -4.64
CA HIS A 123 0.54 6.03 -3.27
C HIS A 123 -0.86 5.69 -2.76
N ARG A 124 -1.86 6.55 -2.99
CA ARG A 124 -3.27 6.25 -2.63
C ARG A 124 -3.78 5.00 -3.34
N GLN A 125 -3.47 4.84 -4.63
CA GLN A 125 -3.83 3.64 -5.38
C GLN A 125 -3.13 2.39 -4.85
N ALA A 126 -1.82 2.49 -4.57
CA ALA A 126 -1.03 1.39 -4.02
C ALA A 126 -1.45 1.00 -2.60
N ALA A 127 -1.87 1.97 -1.79
CA ALA A 127 -2.40 1.71 -0.45
C ALA A 127 -3.70 0.91 -0.53
N ALA A 128 -4.61 1.26 -1.46
CA ALA A 128 -5.85 0.50 -1.66
C ALA A 128 -5.58 -0.95 -2.08
N SER A 129 -4.66 -1.18 -3.02
CA SER A 129 -4.30 -2.54 -3.47
C SER A 129 -3.58 -3.34 -2.38
N ALA A 130 -2.70 -2.69 -1.60
CA ALA A 130 -2.04 -3.31 -0.45
C ALA A 130 -3.04 -3.74 0.64
N GLN A 131 -4.06 -2.92 0.92
CA GLN A 131 -5.12 -3.29 1.88
C GLN A 131 -5.96 -4.47 1.39
N GLN A 132 -6.32 -4.49 0.10
CA GLN A 132 -7.00 -5.63 -0.51
C GLN A 132 -6.15 -6.90 -0.43
N ALA A 133 -4.83 -6.80 -0.70
CA ALA A 133 -3.93 -7.93 -0.62
C ALA A 133 -3.81 -8.48 0.81
N ARG A 134 -3.73 -7.61 1.82
CA ARG A 134 -3.73 -8.02 3.25
C ARG A 134 -5.01 -8.75 3.63
N THR A 135 -6.15 -8.18 3.25
CA THR A 135 -7.46 -8.80 3.51
C THR A 135 -7.55 -10.18 2.83
N ALA A 136 -7.06 -10.30 1.59
CA ALA A 136 -7.04 -11.59 0.89
C ALA A 136 -6.14 -12.63 1.57
N VAL A 137 -5.00 -12.21 2.13
CA VAL A 137 -4.13 -13.08 2.95
C VAL A 137 -4.89 -13.54 4.19
N GLU A 138 -5.50 -12.63 4.94
CA GLU A 138 -6.26 -12.92 6.15
C GLU A 138 -7.42 -13.90 5.86
N ASP A 139 -8.23 -13.62 4.84
CA ASP A 139 -9.30 -14.52 4.42
C ASP A 139 -8.79 -15.91 4.05
N ASN A 140 -7.65 -15.98 3.35
CA ASN A 140 -7.03 -17.24 2.98
C ASN A 140 -6.50 -18.00 4.21
N THR A 141 -5.91 -17.30 5.21
CA THR A 141 -5.50 -17.95 6.48
C THR A 141 -6.69 -18.58 7.19
N VAL A 142 -7.84 -17.91 7.24
CA VAL A 142 -9.06 -18.43 7.87
C VAL A 142 -9.58 -19.64 7.10
N ARG A 143 -9.59 -19.59 5.77
CA ARG A 143 -9.97 -20.76 4.93
C ARG A 143 -9.02 -21.94 5.14
N MET A 144 -7.71 -21.68 5.22
CA MET A 144 -6.70 -22.71 5.48
C MET A 144 -6.93 -23.39 6.83
N GLN A 145 -7.25 -22.63 7.88
CA GLN A 145 -7.59 -23.18 9.20
C GLN A 145 -8.84 -24.08 9.14
N ARG A 146 -9.86 -23.69 8.37
CA ARG A 146 -11.06 -24.52 8.15
C ARG A 146 -10.71 -25.84 7.45
N HIS A 147 -9.89 -25.81 6.41
CA HIS A 147 -9.44 -27.03 5.72
C HIS A 147 -8.64 -27.96 6.65
N LEU A 148 -7.80 -27.43 7.54
CA LEU A 148 -7.10 -28.25 8.54
C LEU A 148 -8.08 -28.92 9.53
N ALA A 149 -9.11 -28.20 9.97
CA ALA A 149 -10.15 -28.75 10.83
C ALA A 149 -11.00 -29.82 10.12
N GLU A 150 -11.35 -29.59 8.85
CA GLU A 150 -12.04 -30.55 7.99
C GLU A 150 -11.21 -31.81 7.77
N ARG A 151 -9.90 -31.67 7.49
CA ARG A 151 -8.97 -32.81 7.42
C ARG A 151 -9.02 -33.66 8.68
N ALA A 152 -8.92 -33.06 9.86
CA ALA A 152 -8.95 -33.81 11.12
C ALA A 152 -10.27 -34.60 11.29
N ARG A 153 -11.41 -33.99 10.92
CA ARG A 153 -12.72 -34.65 10.92
C ARG A 153 -12.77 -35.81 9.92
N LEU A 154 -12.32 -35.60 8.69
CA LEU A 154 -12.32 -36.63 7.64
C LEU A 154 -11.41 -37.80 7.98
N LEU A 155 -10.22 -37.56 8.55
CA LEU A 155 -9.33 -38.63 8.99
C LEU A 155 -9.97 -39.52 10.06
N THR A 156 -10.66 -38.91 11.03
CA THR A 156 -11.41 -39.65 12.06
C THR A 156 -12.54 -40.49 11.45
N GLN A 157 -13.25 -39.93 10.45
CA GLN A 157 -14.30 -40.66 9.72
C GLN A 157 -13.74 -41.83 8.90
N ILE A 158 -12.60 -41.63 8.22
CA ILE A 158 -11.91 -42.68 7.47
C ILE A 158 -11.48 -43.81 8.42
N GLU A 159 -10.96 -43.49 9.60
CA GLU A 159 -10.61 -44.50 10.61
C GLU A 159 -11.80 -45.32 11.07
N HIS A 160 -12.93 -44.65 11.33
CA HIS A 160 -14.15 -45.34 11.72
C HIS A 160 -14.70 -46.22 10.59
N ALA A 161 -14.73 -45.70 9.36
CA ALA A 161 -15.17 -46.43 8.18
C ALA A 161 -14.25 -47.62 7.87
N ALA A 162 -12.93 -47.46 7.97
CA ALA A 162 -11.96 -48.53 7.76
C ALA A 162 -12.12 -49.66 8.80
N MET A 163 -12.44 -49.34 10.07
CA MET A 163 -12.73 -50.35 11.09
C MET A 163 -14.00 -51.15 10.74
N GLN A 164 -15.05 -50.47 10.26
CA GLN A 164 -16.26 -51.11 9.79
C GLN A 164 -15.99 -51.97 8.54
N GLU A 165 -15.23 -51.45 7.57
CA GLU A 165 -14.85 -52.18 6.36
C GLU A 165 -13.99 -53.41 6.68
N GLN A 166 -13.07 -53.34 7.66
CA GLN A 166 -12.30 -54.51 8.10
C GLN A 166 -13.22 -55.58 8.72
N MET A 167 -14.25 -55.16 9.48
CA MET A 167 -15.25 -56.07 10.04
C MET A 167 -16.14 -56.67 8.95
N THR A 168 -16.62 -55.89 7.97
CA THR A 168 -17.43 -56.41 6.86
C THR A 168 -16.61 -57.24 5.89
N LYS A 169 -15.35 -56.90 5.62
CA LYS A 169 -14.42 -57.66 4.77
C LYS A 169 -14.00 -59.00 5.38
N ALA A 170 -13.98 -59.10 6.70
CA ALA A 170 -13.90 -60.40 7.38
C ALA A 170 -15.16 -61.26 7.14
N MET A 171 -16.30 -60.65 6.77
CA MET A 171 -17.55 -61.34 6.41
C MET A 171 -17.79 -61.46 4.88
N GLU A 172 -17.23 -60.57 4.06
CA GLU A 172 -17.44 -60.45 2.60
C GLU A 172 -16.33 -61.13 1.77
N GLY A 173 -15.55 -62.04 2.34
CA GLY A 173 -14.63 -62.93 1.61
C GLY A 173 -15.30 -63.86 0.57
N MET A 174 -16.56 -63.61 0.21
CA MET A 174 -17.37 -64.36 -0.75
C MET A 174 -18.11 -63.38 -1.67
N SER A 175 -17.65 -63.32 -2.93
CA SER A 175 -18.34 -62.72 -4.10
C SER A 175 -17.97 -61.28 -4.48
N SER A 176 -17.32 -61.16 -5.64
CA SER A 176 -17.02 -59.92 -6.37
C SER A 176 -17.92 -59.80 -7.60
N LEU A 177 -18.11 -58.56 -8.10
CA LEU A 177 -17.78 -58.10 -9.47
C LEU A 177 -18.61 -56.85 -9.86
N ALA A 178 -17.97 -55.88 -10.53
CA ALA A 178 -18.55 -54.61 -11.02
C ALA A 178 -18.49 -54.53 -12.56
N PRO A 179 -19.25 -53.60 -13.20
CA PRO A 179 -18.85 -53.04 -14.49
C PRO A 179 -18.88 -51.50 -14.57
N ALA A 180 -18.24 -50.99 -15.64
CA ALA A 180 -17.82 -49.62 -15.89
C ALA A 180 -18.90 -48.68 -16.49
N GLY A 181 -18.74 -47.38 -16.26
CA GLY A 181 -19.52 -46.29 -16.85
C GLY A 181 -18.71 -45.34 -17.74
N ASP A 182 -19.45 -44.61 -18.58
CA ASP A 182 -19.11 -43.82 -19.77
C ASP A 182 -18.01 -42.73 -19.68
N THR A 183 -17.41 -42.45 -20.85
CA THR A 183 -16.51 -41.30 -21.10
C THR A 183 -17.20 -40.18 -21.92
N PRO A 184 -17.11 -38.90 -21.52
CA PRO A 184 -17.58 -37.75 -22.31
C PRO A 184 -16.57 -37.24 -23.37
N THR A 185 -17.05 -36.30 -24.19
CA THR A 185 -16.69 -35.92 -25.56
C THR A 185 -15.46 -35.02 -25.75
N LEU A 186 -14.82 -35.12 -26.94
CA LEU A 186 -13.76 -34.23 -27.45
C LEU A 186 -14.32 -33.20 -28.44
N GLY A 187 -15.48 -32.59 -28.13
CA GLY A 187 -16.09 -31.50 -28.91
C GLY A 187 -15.85 -30.12 -28.30
N GLU A 188 -15.74 -30.02 -26.98
CA GLU A 188 -15.85 -28.73 -26.26
C GLU A 188 -14.52 -28.04 -25.95
N ILE A 189 -13.38 -28.64 -26.33
CA ILE A 189 -12.05 -28.07 -26.10
C ILE A 189 -11.56 -27.23 -27.29
N ARG A 190 -12.20 -27.35 -28.45
CA ARG A 190 -11.76 -26.68 -29.68
C ARG A 190 -12.11 -25.19 -29.70
N ASP A 191 -13.31 -24.82 -29.27
CA ASP A 191 -13.78 -23.42 -29.35
C ASP A 191 -13.13 -22.51 -28.30
N LYS A 192 -12.60 -23.09 -27.21
CA LYS A 192 -11.95 -22.34 -26.12
C LYS A 192 -10.48 -21.97 -26.41
N VAL A 193 -9.91 -22.47 -27.49
CA VAL A 193 -8.56 -22.12 -27.96
C VAL A 193 -8.61 -20.97 -28.96
N GLU A 194 -9.69 -20.86 -29.75
CA GLU A 194 -9.80 -19.86 -30.82
C GLU A 194 -10.23 -18.48 -30.30
N GLN A 195 -10.92 -18.42 -29.16
CA GLN A 195 -11.35 -17.17 -28.54
C GLN A 195 -10.22 -16.38 -27.84
N ARG A 196 -9.05 -16.98 -27.62
CA ARG A 196 -7.86 -16.31 -27.04
C ARG A 196 -6.91 -15.67 -28.06
N TYR A 197 -7.13 -15.86 -29.36
CA TYR A 197 -6.20 -15.37 -30.37
C TYR A 197 -6.61 -14.04 -31.03
N ALA A 198 -7.87 -13.59 -30.86
CA ALA A 198 -8.41 -12.47 -31.65
C ALA A 198 -8.65 -11.14 -30.89
N VAL A 199 -8.25 -11.03 -29.62
CA VAL A 199 -8.49 -9.80 -28.81
C VAL A 199 -7.18 -9.08 -28.41
N ALA A 200 -6.01 -9.64 -28.70
CA ALA A 200 -4.77 -9.18 -28.07
C ALA A 200 -3.93 -8.15 -28.85
N LEU A 201 -4.11 -7.91 -30.15
CA LEU A 201 -3.15 -7.05 -30.87
C LEU A 201 -3.82 -6.13 -31.88
N GLY A 202 -4.79 -5.35 -31.38
CA GLY A 202 -5.14 -4.04 -31.95
C GLY A 202 -3.95 -3.09 -31.83
N ARG A 203 -2.95 -3.31 -32.69
CA ARG A 203 -1.81 -2.43 -32.91
C ARG A 203 -2.28 -1.21 -33.70
N HIS A 204 -2.79 -0.22 -32.98
CA HIS A 204 -2.96 1.12 -33.52
C HIS A 204 -2.21 2.09 -32.61
N GLU A 205 -0.93 2.30 -32.90
CA GLU A 205 -0.14 3.36 -32.26
C GLU A 205 0.97 3.81 -33.23
N LEU A 206 0.61 4.65 -34.20
CA LEU A 206 1.55 5.34 -35.07
C LEU A 206 0.88 6.58 -35.66
N ALA A 207 0.77 7.62 -34.84
CA ALA A 207 0.59 9.02 -35.28
C ALA A 207 0.72 9.99 -34.08
N SER A 208 1.94 10.28 -33.60
CA SER A 208 2.11 11.28 -32.53
C SER A 208 3.39 12.13 -32.57
N GLN A 209 4.06 12.28 -33.72
CA GLN A 209 5.34 13.01 -33.76
C GLN A 209 5.24 14.55 -33.94
N GLY A 210 4.04 15.14 -34.01
CA GLY A 210 3.84 16.59 -34.20
C GLY A 210 3.13 17.34 -33.07
N MET A 211 2.34 16.64 -32.25
CA MET A 211 1.57 17.26 -31.15
C MET A 211 2.38 17.36 -29.86
N GLU A 212 3.40 16.52 -29.69
CA GLU A 212 4.24 16.47 -28.50
C GLU A 212 5.10 17.73 -28.34
N ALA A 213 5.67 18.27 -29.42
CA ALA A 213 6.46 19.51 -29.38
C ALA A 213 5.64 20.74 -28.96
N ARG A 214 4.43 20.92 -29.51
CA ARG A 214 3.52 22.01 -29.12
C ARG A 214 3.02 21.82 -27.69
N MET A 215 2.77 20.58 -27.27
CA MET A 215 2.39 20.29 -25.89
C MET A 215 3.54 20.59 -24.90
N ILE A 216 4.80 20.34 -25.28
CA ILE A 216 5.98 20.69 -24.48
C ILE A 216 6.12 22.21 -24.35
N GLU A 217 5.91 22.98 -25.41
CA GLU A 217 5.99 24.45 -25.37
C GLU A 217 4.88 25.06 -24.49
N VAL A 218 3.64 24.60 -24.64
CA VAL A 218 2.52 25.01 -23.78
C VAL A 218 2.78 24.62 -22.32
N ARG A 219 3.30 23.41 -22.08
CA ARG A 219 3.66 22.95 -20.73
C ARG A 219 4.73 23.85 -20.12
N ARG A 220 5.77 24.21 -20.88
CA ARG A 220 6.84 25.11 -20.42
C ARG A 220 6.30 26.49 -20.06
N ALA A 221 5.54 27.13 -20.95
CA ALA A 221 4.94 28.44 -20.66
C ALA A 221 4.02 28.40 -19.43
N THR A 222 3.28 27.29 -19.23
CA THR A 222 2.45 27.08 -18.04
C THR A 222 3.30 26.93 -16.79
N MET A 223 4.44 26.23 -16.86
CA MET A 223 5.36 26.09 -15.73
C MET A 223 6.03 27.40 -15.36
N ASP A 224 6.44 28.21 -16.34
CA ASP A 224 7.03 29.52 -16.11
C ASP A 224 6.03 30.48 -15.44
N ALA A 225 4.76 30.47 -15.88
CA ALA A 225 3.70 31.26 -15.26
C ALA A 225 3.36 30.80 -13.82
N ARG A 226 3.45 29.49 -13.55
CA ARG A 226 3.31 28.96 -12.18
C ARG A 226 4.50 29.31 -11.31
N ALA A 227 5.72 29.27 -11.85
CA ALA A 227 6.93 29.61 -11.12
C ALA A 227 6.90 31.08 -10.65
N SER A 228 6.48 32.01 -11.51
CA SER A 228 6.32 33.42 -11.13
C SER A 228 5.24 33.63 -10.06
N SER A 229 4.11 32.92 -10.17
CA SER A 229 3.04 32.93 -9.16
C SER A 229 3.54 32.38 -7.81
N ARG A 230 4.28 31.27 -7.84
CA ARG A 230 4.85 30.63 -6.65
C ARG A 230 5.90 31.51 -5.98
N LEU A 231 6.72 32.22 -6.75
CA LEU A 231 7.63 33.23 -6.21
C LEU A 231 6.91 34.38 -5.51
N ALA A 232 5.79 34.85 -6.08
CA ALA A 232 4.99 35.89 -5.46
C ALA A 232 4.40 35.42 -4.12
N GLU A 233 3.92 34.18 -4.05
CA GLU A 233 3.47 33.55 -2.81
C GLU A 233 4.61 33.45 -1.78
N LEU A 234 5.78 32.94 -2.18
CA LEU A 234 6.95 32.85 -1.28
C LEU A 234 7.37 34.21 -0.73
N ARG A 235 7.33 35.25 -1.56
CA ARG A 235 7.61 36.62 -1.13
C ARG A 235 6.53 37.14 -0.17
N GLY A 236 5.26 36.83 -0.42
CA GLY A 236 4.14 37.13 0.48
C GLY A 236 4.27 36.43 1.83
N ASP A 237 4.61 35.14 1.84
CA ASP A 237 4.82 34.35 3.05
C ASP A 237 6.00 34.87 3.88
N MET A 238 7.09 35.29 3.23
CA MET A 238 8.23 35.92 3.92
C MET A 238 7.87 37.28 4.53
N ALA A 239 7.11 38.10 3.80
CA ALA A 239 6.63 39.39 4.32
C ALA A 239 5.67 39.19 5.51
N ALA A 240 4.80 38.17 5.46
CA ALA A 240 3.89 37.82 6.55
C ALA A 240 4.62 37.19 7.76
N GLY A 241 5.66 36.37 7.53
CA GLY A 241 6.47 35.75 8.56
C GLY A 241 7.52 36.68 9.20
N GLY A 242 7.84 37.81 8.56
CA GLY A 242 8.77 38.83 9.06
C GLY A 242 8.18 39.82 10.07
N GLN A 243 6.86 39.75 10.35
CA GLN A 243 6.22 40.62 11.32
C GLN A 243 6.29 40.03 12.74
N LEU A 244 7.50 39.94 13.30
CA LEU A 244 7.69 39.97 14.77
C LEU A 244 7.86 41.45 15.19
N PRO A 245 7.23 41.90 16.29
CA PRO A 245 7.09 43.32 16.57
C PRO A 245 8.42 43.92 17.05
N ALA A 246 9.03 44.74 16.20
CA ALA A 246 9.99 45.73 16.65
C ALA A 246 9.21 46.81 17.42
N GLY A 247 9.50 46.94 18.71
CA GLY A 247 8.83 47.89 19.58
C GLY A 247 8.97 49.34 19.12
N ALA A 248 7.84 50.02 19.08
CA ALA A 248 7.76 51.47 19.24
C ALA A 248 6.58 51.75 20.17
N GLY A 249 6.90 52.01 21.44
CA GLY A 249 5.98 52.73 22.31
C GLY A 249 5.87 54.18 21.87
N GLY A 250 4.71 54.78 22.06
CA GLY A 250 4.53 56.23 21.93
C GLY A 250 3.21 56.67 21.34
N SER A 251 2.17 56.67 22.19
CA SER A 251 1.05 57.62 22.31
C SER A 251 0.32 58.25 21.10
N ALA A 252 -1.00 58.38 21.35
CA ALA A 252 -2.00 59.31 20.80
C ALA A 252 -2.67 58.85 19.49
N ALA A 253 -3.99 58.89 19.31
CA ALA A 253 -5.12 59.36 20.12
C ALA A 253 -6.42 58.72 19.62
N SER A 254 -7.45 58.71 20.46
CA SER A 254 -8.86 58.37 20.18
C SER A 254 -9.48 59.24 19.08
N PRO A 255 -10.61 58.81 18.49
CA PRO A 255 -11.93 59.23 19.00
C PRO A 255 -12.90 58.03 19.08
N ASP A 256 -13.57 57.83 20.21
CA ASP A 256 -14.84 58.42 20.65
C ASP A 256 -16.09 57.70 20.09
N SER A 257 -16.75 57.01 21.02
CA SER A 257 -18.20 56.75 21.19
C SER A 257 -19.11 56.44 19.99
N ALA A 258 -19.70 55.24 19.99
CA ALA A 258 -21.14 55.06 19.77
C ALA A 258 -21.67 53.70 20.29
N ALA A 259 -22.43 53.80 21.38
CA ALA A 259 -23.68 53.07 21.70
C ALA A 259 -23.72 51.52 21.73
N SER A 260 -23.85 50.97 22.95
CA SER A 260 -24.71 49.81 23.26
C SER A 260 -26.14 50.27 23.55
N PRO A 261 -27.17 49.47 23.21
CA PRO A 261 -27.90 48.69 24.22
C PRO A 261 -28.29 47.30 23.68
N GLY A 262 -28.60 46.27 24.46
CA GLY A 262 -28.90 46.16 25.87
C GLY A 262 -28.99 44.67 26.26
N SER A 263 -29.03 44.45 27.58
CA SER A 263 -29.06 43.15 28.24
C SER A 263 -30.36 42.38 28.04
N ALA A 264 -30.25 41.05 27.90
CA ALA A 264 -31.20 40.06 28.42
C ALA A 264 -30.41 38.75 28.62
N ALA A 265 -29.96 38.46 29.84
CA ALA A 265 -30.66 37.62 30.83
C ALA A 265 -30.33 36.11 30.66
N SER A 266 -29.50 35.62 31.59
CA SER A 266 -29.39 34.21 31.95
C SER A 266 -30.72 33.69 32.54
N PRO A 267 -31.00 32.39 32.40
CA PRO A 267 -30.77 31.45 33.51
C PRO A 267 -30.15 30.14 32.97
N GLY A 268 -29.58 29.22 33.72
CA GLY A 268 -29.57 28.90 35.14
C GLY A 268 -28.99 27.49 35.26
N SER A 269 -28.37 27.22 36.40
CA SER A 269 -27.60 26.02 36.76
C SER A 269 -28.29 24.66 36.55
N ALA A 270 -27.48 23.65 36.21
CA ALA A 270 -27.60 22.26 36.70
C ALA A 270 -26.20 21.60 36.59
N ALA A 271 -25.42 21.54 37.66
CA ALA A 271 -25.38 20.46 38.66
C ALA A 271 -24.64 19.20 38.16
N SER A 272 -23.42 19.01 38.70
CA SER A 272 -22.67 17.75 38.74
C SER A 272 -23.44 16.67 39.52
N PRO A 273 -23.17 15.38 39.23
CA PRO A 273 -22.34 14.57 40.14
C PRO A 273 -21.44 13.61 39.35
N GLY A 274 -20.38 12.98 39.85
CA GLY A 274 -19.79 12.90 41.17
C GLY A 274 -18.46 12.14 41.01
N SER A 275 -17.48 12.51 41.83
CA SER A 275 -16.16 11.90 41.91
C SER A 275 -16.25 10.50 42.52
N ALA A 276 -15.63 9.50 41.87
CA ALA A 276 -15.27 8.24 42.50
C ALA A 276 -13.74 8.22 42.67
N ALA A 277 -13.34 8.16 43.94
CA ALA A 277 -11.98 8.20 44.42
C ALA A 277 -11.24 6.87 44.21
N SER A 278 -9.95 7.00 43.92
CA SER A 278 -8.94 5.96 44.00
C SER A 278 -8.70 5.48 45.45
N PRO A 279 -8.35 4.20 45.64
CA PRO A 279 -7.37 3.77 46.63
C PRO A 279 -6.08 3.37 45.88
N GLY A 280 -4.88 3.84 46.22
CA GLY A 280 -4.24 3.66 47.52
C GLY A 280 -3.22 2.52 47.47
N SER A 281 -2.06 2.81 46.88
CA SER A 281 -0.73 2.53 47.42
C SER A 281 -0.42 1.16 48.06
N ALA A 282 0.37 0.34 47.36
CA ALA A 282 1.20 -0.71 47.96
C ALA A 282 2.68 -0.32 47.87
N ALA A 283 3.30 -0.18 49.04
CA ALA A 283 4.68 0.19 49.26
C ALA A 283 5.62 -1.02 49.10
N SER A 284 6.83 -0.74 48.60
CA SER A 284 8.00 -1.60 48.61
C SER A 284 8.55 -1.85 50.02
N PRO A 285 9.24 -2.97 50.22
CA PRO A 285 10.58 -2.99 50.84
C PRO A 285 11.57 -3.62 49.85
N GLY A 286 12.86 -3.29 49.75
CA GLY A 286 13.83 -2.83 50.73
C GLY A 286 15.07 -3.72 50.59
N SER A 287 16.11 -3.19 49.93
CA SER A 287 17.56 -3.41 50.09
C SER A 287 18.19 -4.82 50.26
N ALA A 288 19.09 -5.17 49.33
CA ALA A 288 20.39 -5.84 49.60
C ALA A 288 21.32 -5.61 48.37
N ALA A 289 22.22 -4.62 48.38
CA ALA A 289 23.62 -4.72 48.81
C ALA A 289 24.54 -5.54 47.87
N LYS A 290 25.38 -4.81 47.13
CA LYS A 290 26.57 -5.23 46.34
C LYS A 290 27.71 -5.69 47.29
N PRO A 291 28.68 -6.53 46.88
CA PRO A 291 29.98 -6.05 46.33
C PRO A 291 30.55 -6.96 45.21
N THR A 292 31.06 -6.45 44.07
CA THR A 292 32.49 -6.21 43.71
C THR A 292 33.50 -7.35 43.91
N GLY A 293 34.17 -7.72 42.82
CA GLY A 293 35.42 -8.52 42.73
C GLY A 293 35.34 -9.44 41.51
N GLY A 294 36.17 -9.39 40.46
CA GLY A 294 37.57 -9.01 40.34
C GLY A 294 38.36 -10.26 39.89
N GLY A 295 39.10 -10.19 38.78
CA GLY A 295 40.21 -11.12 38.49
C GLY A 295 40.05 -12.08 37.31
N THR A 296 40.78 -11.74 36.25
CA THR A 296 41.58 -12.52 35.26
C THR A 296 42.16 -13.87 35.75
N PRO A 297 42.81 -14.73 34.92
CA PRO A 297 43.76 -14.46 33.81
C PRO A 297 43.25 -14.67 32.38
#